data_AF-A0A957T8E4-F1
#
_entry.id   AF-A0A957T8E4-F1
#
_cell.length_a   1.000
_cell.length_b   1.000
_cell.length_c   1.000
_cell.angle_alpha   90.00
_cell.angle_beta   90.00
_cell.angle_gamma   90.00
#
_symmetry.space_group_name_H-M   'P 1'
#
loop_
_entity.id
_entity.type
_entity.pdbx_description
1 polymer ?
#
loop_
_entity_poly.entity_id
_entity_poly.type
_entity_poly.pdbx_seq_one_letter_code
_entity_poly.pdbx_strand_id
1 'polypeptide(L)'
;MEHLSEDQLYAAAFDNAEADILAHVEQCSVCQGQLTSLQKLARAFAVARSAQPSDDQIERYRQMVANFQPKASSLSSWVAQLSATLLQDSRQRLALQGVRSGGQQAYRLLYTAATVDIELLVDALGSTRQIEGEVLPVTDADMHPPLLIELHAEQPEQVWTAESNAQGRFHLDGLGLGSYDLVITPATGPSLRIEGIHIT
;
A
#
# COMPACT_ATOMS: atom_id res chain seq x y z
N MET A 1 -36.63 -28.27 16.12
CA MET A 1 -36.28 -28.54 14.70
C MET A 1 -34.80 -28.81 14.68
N GLU A 2 -34.43 -29.97 14.16
CA GLU A 2 -33.03 -30.33 13.94
C GLU A 2 -32.53 -29.56 12.70
N HIS A 3 -31.36 -28.93 12.78
CA HIS A 3 -30.79 -28.16 11.67
C HIS A 3 -29.98 -29.08 10.76
N LEU A 4 -29.83 -28.68 9.49
CA LEU A 4 -28.94 -29.35 8.55
C LEU A 4 -27.49 -29.29 9.05
N SER A 5 -26.73 -30.35 8.77
CA SER A 5 -25.29 -30.36 9.02
C SER A 5 -24.58 -29.40 8.06
N GLU A 6 -23.35 -29.04 8.42
CA GLU A 6 -22.52 -28.16 7.59
C GLU A 6 -22.29 -28.76 6.19
N ASP A 7 -22.03 -30.07 6.12
CA ASP A 7 -21.85 -30.80 4.85
C ASP A 7 -23.09 -30.73 3.95
N GLN A 8 -24.29 -30.83 4.54
CA GLN A 8 -25.56 -30.71 3.80
C GLN A 8 -25.77 -29.29 3.27
N LEU A 9 -25.37 -28.28 4.05
CA LEU A 9 -25.42 -26.88 3.62
C LEU A 9 -24.39 -26.57 2.53
N TYR A 10 -23.20 -27.17 2.59
CA TYR A 10 -22.20 -27.05 1.52
C TYR A 10 -22.66 -27.73 0.23
N ALA A 11 -23.20 -28.95 0.31
CA ALA A 11 -23.77 -29.64 -0.84
C ALA A 11 -24.90 -28.83 -1.49
N ALA A 12 -25.72 -28.13 -0.70
CA ALA A 12 -26.75 -27.23 -1.21
C ALA A 12 -26.22 -25.90 -1.79
N ALA A 13 -25.07 -25.43 -1.32
CA ALA A 13 -24.49 -24.17 -1.78
C ALA A 13 -23.64 -24.32 -3.05
N PHE A 14 -22.94 -25.45 -3.20
CA PHE A 14 -21.90 -25.64 -4.21
C PHE A 14 -22.20 -26.77 -5.20
N ASP A 15 -23.04 -27.74 -4.82
CA ASP A 15 -23.40 -28.89 -5.63
C ASP A 15 -24.93 -28.93 -5.91
N ASN A 16 -25.40 -29.99 -6.57
CA ASN A 16 -26.82 -30.27 -6.68
C ASN A 16 -27.29 -31.01 -5.42
N ALA A 17 -27.91 -30.29 -4.47
CA ALA A 17 -28.51 -30.90 -3.29
C ALA A 17 -29.73 -31.77 -3.60
N GLU A 18 -29.96 -32.75 -2.73
CA GLU A 18 -31.15 -33.58 -2.73
C GLU A 18 -32.41 -32.77 -2.40
N ALA A 19 -33.56 -33.20 -2.92
CA ALA A 19 -34.83 -32.49 -2.79
C ALA A 19 -35.25 -32.26 -1.33
N ASP A 20 -34.94 -33.21 -0.43
CA ASP A 20 -35.30 -33.13 0.99
C ASP A 20 -34.51 -32.04 1.74
N ILE A 21 -33.26 -31.78 1.32
CA ILE A 21 -32.43 -30.71 1.86
C ILE A 21 -32.99 -29.34 1.45
N LEU A 22 -33.42 -29.21 0.19
CA LEU A 22 -34.03 -27.99 -0.32
C LEU A 22 -35.36 -27.70 0.38
N ALA A 23 -36.21 -28.72 0.56
CA ALA A 23 -37.47 -28.59 1.29
C ALA A 23 -37.27 -28.15 2.75
N HIS A 24 -36.20 -28.62 3.41
CA HIS A 24 -35.85 -28.18 4.76
C HIS A 24 -35.43 -26.70 4.80
N VAL A 25 -34.59 -26.27 3.85
CA VAL A 25 -34.10 -24.88 3.78
C VAL A 25 -35.26 -23.89 3.58
N GLU A 26 -36.28 -24.26 2.82
CA GLU A 26 -37.47 -23.42 2.62
C GLU A 26 -38.28 -23.22 3.91
N GLN A 27 -38.18 -24.14 4.86
CA GLN A 27 -38.96 -24.12 6.10
C GLN A 27 -38.15 -23.66 7.32
N CYS A 28 -36.82 -23.64 7.23
CA CYS A 28 -35.92 -23.26 8.32
C CYS A 28 -35.17 -21.95 8.01
N SER A 29 -35.57 -20.86 8.65
CA SER A 29 -34.96 -19.53 8.45
C SER A 29 -33.47 -19.46 8.82
N VAL A 30 -33.03 -20.26 9.79
CA VAL A 30 -31.61 -20.35 10.19
C VAL A 30 -30.78 -20.99 9.07
N CYS A 31 -31.21 -22.15 8.56
CA CYS A 31 -30.53 -22.83 7.46
C CYS A 31 -30.59 -22.00 6.16
N GLN A 32 -31.68 -21.27 5.93
CA GLN A 32 -31.80 -20.31 4.82
C GLN A 32 -30.76 -19.18 4.91
N GLY A 33 -30.56 -18.61 6.09
CA GLY A 33 -29.56 -17.56 6.32
C GLY A 33 -28.12 -18.06 6.12
N GLN A 34 -27.84 -19.27 6.60
CA GLN A 34 -26.55 -19.94 6.41
C GLN A 34 -26.27 -20.23 4.93
N LEU A 35 -27.24 -20.82 4.21
CA LEU A 35 -27.12 -21.08 2.78
C LEU A 35 -26.90 -19.80 1.98
N THR A 36 -27.62 -18.72 2.29
CA THR A 36 -27.46 -17.42 1.63
C THR A 36 -26.03 -16.87 1.82
N SER A 37 -25.45 -17.06 3.00
CA SER A 37 -24.09 -16.62 3.31
C SER A 37 -23.05 -17.43 2.52
N LEU A 38 -23.22 -18.74 2.45
CA LEU A 38 -22.37 -19.63 1.64
C LEU A 38 -22.46 -19.31 0.15
N GLN A 39 -23.65 -19.04 -0.38
CA GLN A 39 -23.84 -18.65 -1.78
C GLN A 39 -23.17 -17.30 -2.11
N LYS A 40 -23.13 -16.35 -1.17
CA LYS A 40 -22.38 -15.09 -1.35
C LYS A 40 -20.87 -15.35 -1.49
N LEU A 41 -20.32 -16.22 -0.64
CA LEU A 41 -18.91 -16.64 -0.74
C LEU A 41 -18.64 -17.37 -2.07
N ALA A 42 -19.52 -18.29 -2.48
CA ALA A 42 -19.40 -19.00 -3.75
C ALA A 42 -19.31 -18.04 -4.94
N ARG A 43 -20.16 -17.00 -4.97
CA ARG A 43 -20.13 -15.95 -6.00
C ARG A 43 -18.83 -15.14 -5.97
N ALA A 44 -18.34 -14.78 -4.79
CA ALA A 44 -17.07 -14.07 -4.66
C ALA A 44 -15.89 -14.89 -5.20
N PHE A 45 -15.86 -16.19 -4.91
CA PHE A 45 -14.83 -17.10 -5.45
C PHE A 45 -14.93 -17.26 -6.97
N ALA A 46 -16.14 -17.34 -7.53
CA ALA A 46 -16.34 -17.44 -8.98
C ALA A 46 -15.81 -16.20 -9.71
N VAL A 47 -16.07 -15.00 -9.17
CA VAL A 47 -15.54 -13.73 -9.70
C VAL A 47 -14.02 -13.67 -9.59
N ALA A 48 -13.46 -14.06 -8.45
CA ALA A 48 -12.00 -14.10 -8.26
C ALA A 48 -11.33 -15.07 -9.23
N ARG A 49 -11.96 -16.22 -9.50
CA ARG A 49 -11.46 -17.22 -10.45
C ARG A 49 -11.55 -16.73 -11.90
N SER A 50 -12.61 -16.02 -12.28
CA SER A 50 -12.71 -15.45 -13.63
C SER A 50 -11.79 -14.24 -13.84
N ALA A 51 -11.30 -13.63 -12.76
CA ALA A 51 -10.29 -12.57 -12.80
C ALA A 51 -8.85 -13.11 -12.85
N GLN A 52 -8.64 -14.43 -12.77
CA GLN A 52 -7.31 -14.99 -12.95
C GLN A 52 -6.87 -14.83 -14.42
N PRO A 53 -5.69 -14.23 -14.66
CA PRO A 53 -5.16 -14.12 -16.01
C PRO A 53 -4.88 -15.51 -16.59
N SER A 54 -5.15 -15.70 -17.88
CA SER A 54 -4.84 -16.95 -18.56
C SER A 54 -3.32 -17.15 -18.68
N ASP A 55 -2.88 -18.40 -18.81
CA ASP A 55 -1.45 -18.72 -18.99
C ASP A 55 -0.85 -17.97 -20.20
N ASP A 56 -1.61 -17.79 -21.28
CA ASP A 56 -1.21 -16.99 -22.44
C ASP A 56 -1.06 -15.49 -22.16
N GLN A 57 -1.81 -14.96 -21.20
CA GLN A 57 -1.68 -13.56 -20.75
C GLN A 57 -0.44 -13.40 -19.86
N ILE A 58 -0.18 -14.37 -18.98
CA ILE A 58 1.03 -14.41 -18.14
C ILE A 58 2.27 -14.52 -19.03
N GLU A 59 2.24 -15.37 -20.06
CA GLU A 59 3.37 -15.56 -20.97
C GLU A 59 3.60 -14.33 -21.85
N ARG A 60 2.53 -13.69 -22.35
CA ARG A 60 2.65 -12.38 -23.02
C ARG A 60 3.25 -11.32 -22.12
N TYR A 61 2.86 -11.29 -20.84
CA TYR A 61 3.43 -10.36 -19.87
C TYR A 61 4.92 -10.62 -19.63
N ARG A 62 5.33 -11.90 -19.49
CA ARG A 62 6.74 -12.30 -19.35
C ARG A 62 7.57 -11.94 -20.58
N GLN A 63 7.04 -12.15 -21.79
CA GLN A 63 7.71 -11.79 -23.04
C GLN A 63 7.84 -10.28 -23.19
N MET A 64 6.83 -9.52 -22.78
CA MET A 64 6.91 -8.07 -22.72
C MET A 64 8.04 -7.64 -21.78
N VAL A 65 8.08 -8.15 -20.55
CA VAL A 65 9.14 -7.86 -19.55
C VAL A 65 10.54 -8.26 -20.04
N ALA A 66 10.68 -9.41 -20.71
CA ALA A 66 11.95 -9.86 -21.26
C ALA A 66 12.48 -8.96 -22.40
N ASN A 67 11.58 -8.39 -23.20
CA ASN A 67 11.92 -7.44 -24.26
C ASN A 67 12.18 -6.02 -23.75
N PHE A 68 11.77 -5.71 -22.51
CA PHE A 68 11.99 -4.44 -21.81
C PHE A 68 13.06 -4.52 -20.73
N GLN A 69 14.04 -5.43 -20.81
CA GLN A 69 15.30 -5.24 -20.07
C GLN A 69 16.23 -4.35 -20.90
N PRO A 70 16.24 -3.01 -20.71
CA PRO A 70 17.29 -2.19 -21.27
C PRO A 70 18.61 -2.67 -20.66
N LYS A 71 19.50 -3.15 -21.52
CA LYS A 71 20.89 -3.44 -21.19
C LYS A 71 21.46 -2.20 -20.51
N ALA A 72 21.72 -2.29 -19.20
CA ALA A 72 22.27 -1.21 -18.40
C ALA A 72 23.60 -0.75 -19.02
N SER A 73 23.55 0.37 -19.73
CA SER A 73 24.75 1.07 -20.16
C SER A 73 25.23 1.91 -18.97
N SER A 74 26.51 1.84 -18.63
CA SER A 74 27.14 2.57 -17.51
C SER A 74 27.06 4.10 -17.60
N LEU A 75 26.40 4.64 -18.64
CA LEU A 75 26.13 6.06 -18.86
C LEU A 75 24.68 6.45 -18.54
N SER A 76 23.77 5.50 -18.35
CA SER A 76 22.38 5.82 -17.99
C SER A 76 22.18 6.05 -16.50
N SER A 77 23.12 5.71 -15.60
CA SER A 77 23.01 6.00 -14.15
C SER A 77 23.06 7.50 -13.79
N TRP A 78 23.16 8.39 -14.78
CA TRP A 78 22.79 9.81 -14.68
C TRP A 78 21.27 10.01 -14.91
N VAL A 79 20.45 8.99 -14.61
CA VAL A 79 18.98 8.96 -14.78
C VAL A 79 18.38 10.19 -14.08
N ALA A 80 17.45 10.83 -14.78
CA ALA A 80 16.61 11.92 -14.32
C ALA A 80 16.05 11.67 -12.90
N GLN A 81 16.76 12.16 -11.89
CA GLN A 81 16.30 12.15 -10.52
C GLN A 81 15.27 13.27 -10.38
N LEU A 82 14.03 12.92 -10.09
CA LEU A 82 12.99 13.92 -9.85
C LEU A 82 13.20 14.46 -8.43
N SER A 83 13.43 15.77 -8.31
CA SER A 83 13.50 16.44 -7.02
C SER A 83 12.09 16.81 -6.57
N ALA A 84 11.70 16.36 -5.38
CA ALA A 84 10.47 16.80 -4.74
C ALA A 84 10.72 18.04 -3.87
N THR A 85 9.76 18.96 -3.88
CA THR A 85 9.84 20.25 -3.17
C THR A 85 8.85 20.29 -2.02
N LEU A 86 9.23 20.88 -0.88
CA LEU A 86 8.37 21.00 0.28
C LEU A 86 7.26 22.02 0.01
N LEU A 87 6.02 21.53 -0.05
CA LEU A 87 4.82 22.34 -0.25
C LEU A 87 4.26 22.86 1.09
N GLN A 88 4.26 22.02 2.12
CA GLN A 88 3.71 22.37 3.42
C GLN A 88 4.47 21.69 4.57
N ASP A 89 4.75 22.48 5.62
CA ASP A 89 5.23 21.99 6.91
C ASP A 89 4.25 22.44 8.01
N SER A 90 3.61 21.48 8.70
CA SER A 90 2.64 21.81 9.74
C SER A 90 3.25 22.49 10.97
N ARG A 91 4.57 22.39 11.19
CA ARG A 91 5.28 23.07 12.30
C ARG A 91 5.22 24.58 12.16
N GLN A 92 5.18 25.09 10.93
CA GLN A 92 5.14 26.53 10.64
C GLN A 92 3.74 27.13 10.79
N ARG A 93 2.70 26.30 10.80
CA ARG A 93 1.31 26.71 11.09
C ARG A 93 1.09 26.74 12.61
N LEU A 94 1.77 27.67 13.28
CA LEU A 94 1.53 27.97 14.68
C LEU A 94 0.06 28.34 14.88
N ALA A 95 -0.64 27.53 15.67
CA ALA A 95 -2.05 27.66 15.97
C ALA A 95 -2.36 29.01 16.64
N LEU A 96 -3.26 29.78 16.03
CA LEU A 96 -3.97 30.90 16.66
C LEU A 96 -4.98 30.44 17.74
N GLN A 97 -4.91 29.20 18.23
CA GLN A 97 -5.83 28.68 19.23
C GLN A 97 -5.06 27.95 20.34
N GLY A 98 -5.18 28.50 21.55
CA GLY A 98 -4.52 28.07 22.77
C GLY A 98 -4.89 26.66 23.25
N VAL A 99 -4.46 25.64 22.54
CA VAL A 99 -4.48 24.26 23.01
C VAL A 99 -3.19 24.01 23.79
N ARG A 100 -3.32 24.00 25.12
CA ARG A 100 -2.28 23.50 26.03
C ARG A 100 -2.22 21.98 25.93
N SER A 101 -1.56 21.44 24.92
CA SER A 101 -1.13 20.04 24.91
C SER A 101 0.38 20.01 25.09
N GLY A 102 0.82 19.79 26.33
CA GLY A 102 2.19 19.33 26.58
C GLY A 102 2.31 17.88 26.13
N GLY A 103 3.27 17.61 25.25
CA GLY A 103 3.57 16.27 24.72
C GLY A 103 3.88 16.31 23.23
N GLN A 104 5.05 15.80 22.86
CA GLN A 104 5.72 15.92 21.56
C GLN A 104 4.78 15.86 20.35
N GLN A 105 4.79 16.94 19.56
CA GLN A 105 3.91 17.11 18.42
C GLN A 105 4.32 16.21 17.25
N ALA A 106 3.40 15.34 16.86
CA ALA A 106 3.28 14.85 15.50
C ALA A 106 3.30 16.04 14.52
N TYR A 107 3.99 15.92 13.40
CA TYR A 107 3.91 16.92 12.33
C TYR A 107 3.89 16.29 10.96
N ARG A 108 3.25 17.00 10.03
CA ARG A 108 3.05 16.57 8.66
C ARG A 108 3.88 17.44 7.72
N LEU A 109 4.60 16.77 6.84
CA LEU A 109 5.32 17.35 5.73
C LEU A 109 4.65 16.90 4.44
N LEU A 110 4.38 17.84 3.54
CA LEU A 110 3.88 17.56 2.21
C LEU A 110 4.90 18.01 1.19
N TYR A 111 5.30 17.08 0.33
CA TYR A 111 6.19 17.32 -0.79
C TYR A 111 5.44 17.08 -2.09
N THR A 112 5.83 17.81 -3.12
CA THR A 112 5.27 17.67 -4.47
C THR A 112 6.39 17.61 -5.50
N ALA A 113 6.20 16.76 -6.50
CA ALA A 113 7.05 16.63 -7.69
C ALA A 113 6.17 16.71 -8.94
N ALA A 114 6.79 16.62 -10.12
CA ALA A 114 6.08 16.78 -11.39
C ALA A 114 4.90 15.82 -11.59
N THR A 115 4.96 14.61 -11.03
CA THR A 115 3.99 13.54 -11.28
C THR A 115 3.44 12.89 -10.01
N VAL A 116 3.98 13.23 -8.83
CA VAL A 116 3.61 12.62 -7.55
C VAL A 116 3.62 13.63 -6.42
N ASP A 117 2.71 13.44 -5.47
CA ASP A 117 2.72 14.09 -4.17
C ASP A 117 3.16 13.08 -3.11
N ILE A 118 3.83 13.54 -2.07
CA ILE A 118 4.36 12.70 -1.00
C ILE A 118 3.96 13.31 0.32
N GLU A 119 3.30 12.52 1.15
CA GLU A 119 2.96 12.88 2.52
C GLU A 119 3.85 12.11 3.49
N LEU A 120 4.45 12.83 4.45
CA LEU A 120 5.16 12.25 5.58
C LEU A 120 4.52 12.75 6.88
N LEU A 121 4.10 11.82 7.73
CA LEU A 121 3.71 12.05 9.10
C LEU A 121 4.84 11.59 10.02
N VAL A 122 5.40 12.53 10.77
CA VAL A 122 6.48 12.24 11.72
C VAL A 122 5.91 12.27 13.13
N ASP A 123 6.00 11.15 13.82
CA ASP A 123 5.50 10.99 15.19
C ASP A 123 6.64 10.76 16.18
N ALA A 124 6.37 11.09 17.44
CA ALA A 124 7.26 10.77 18.55
C ALA A 124 6.99 9.35 19.06
N LEU A 125 8.03 8.52 19.13
CA LEU A 125 7.99 7.22 19.77
C LEU A 125 9.12 7.15 20.82
N GLY A 126 8.82 7.59 22.04
CA GLY A 126 9.81 7.67 23.12
C GLY A 126 10.92 8.68 22.82
N SER A 127 12.17 8.20 22.75
CA SER A 127 13.34 9.01 22.38
C SER A 127 13.65 9.02 20.88
N THR A 128 12.89 8.26 20.10
CA THR A 128 13.04 8.14 18.65
C THR A 128 11.83 8.71 17.93
N ARG A 129 11.94 8.85 16.62
CA ARG A 129 10.85 9.21 15.73
C ARG A 129 10.44 8.02 14.88
N GLN A 130 9.20 8.05 14.42
CA GLN A 130 8.70 7.16 13.38
C GLN A 130 8.16 8.02 12.24
N ILE A 131 8.24 7.52 11.02
CA ILE A 131 7.65 8.12 9.83
C ILE A 131 6.61 7.15 9.28
N GLU A 132 5.39 7.64 9.13
CA GLU A 132 4.41 7.06 8.22
C GLU A 132 4.40 7.91 6.95
N GLY A 133 4.53 7.25 5.80
CA GLY A 133 4.59 7.95 4.52
C GLY A 133 3.62 7.37 3.50
N GLU A 134 3.18 8.22 2.57
CA GLU A 134 2.34 7.85 1.45
C GLU A 134 2.80 8.57 0.17
N VAL A 135 2.93 7.81 -0.91
CA VAL A 135 3.24 8.32 -2.25
C VAL A 135 1.96 8.30 -3.08
N LEU A 136 1.50 9.47 -3.48
CA LEU A 136 0.25 9.70 -4.20
C LEU A 136 0.55 10.11 -5.65
N PRO A 137 0.24 9.27 -6.66
CA PRO A 137 0.38 9.68 -8.05
C PRO A 137 -0.65 10.75 -8.40
N VAL A 138 -0.21 11.85 -9.02
CA VAL A 138 -1.07 12.98 -9.44
C VAL A 138 -1.77 12.68 -10.78
N THR A 139 -1.14 11.87 -11.64
CA THR A 139 -1.64 11.36 -12.94
C THR A 139 -1.08 9.94 -13.17
N ASP A 140 -1.34 9.26 -14.31
CA ASP A 140 -0.73 7.97 -14.72
C ASP A 140 0.81 8.06 -14.73
N ALA A 141 1.40 8.16 -13.55
CA ALA A 141 2.81 8.32 -13.31
C ALA A 141 3.43 6.92 -13.33
N ASP A 142 4.60 6.79 -13.94
CA ASP A 142 5.37 5.54 -13.98
C ASP A 142 5.82 5.05 -12.57
N MET A 143 5.39 5.72 -11.51
CA MET A 143 5.70 5.42 -10.12
C MET A 143 4.58 4.58 -9.48
N HIS A 144 4.54 3.31 -9.83
CA HIS A 144 3.59 2.36 -9.27
C HIS A 144 4.21 1.53 -8.14
N PRO A 145 3.47 1.26 -7.05
CA PRO A 145 3.90 0.33 -6.04
C PRO A 145 4.13 -1.09 -6.57
N PRO A 146 5.00 -1.89 -5.94
CA PRO A 146 5.79 -1.54 -4.76
C PRO A 146 6.96 -0.59 -5.07
N LEU A 147 7.23 0.31 -4.13
CA LEU A 147 8.32 1.28 -4.18
C LEU A 147 9.34 0.90 -3.10
N LEU A 148 10.63 0.92 -3.44
CA LEU A 148 11.70 0.88 -2.46
C LEU A 148 11.88 2.28 -1.87
N ILE A 149 11.85 2.36 -0.55
CA ILE A 149 12.00 3.59 0.22
C ILE A 149 13.31 3.50 1.00
N GLU A 150 14.20 4.45 0.79
CA GLU A 150 15.47 4.57 1.51
C GLU A 150 15.57 5.95 2.14
N LEU A 151 15.75 6.00 3.46
CA LEU A 151 15.99 7.23 4.20
C LEU A 151 17.44 7.23 4.68
N HIS A 152 18.23 8.18 4.22
CA HIS A 152 19.65 8.29 4.51
C HIS A 152 19.88 9.40 5.54
N ALA A 153 20.43 9.08 6.71
CA ALA A 153 20.94 10.09 7.63
C ALA A 153 22.26 10.67 7.13
N GLU A 154 22.45 11.98 7.27
CA GLU A 154 23.73 12.61 6.99
C GLU A 154 24.82 12.15 7.97
N GLN A 155 24.51 12.12 9.28
CA GLN A 155 25.44 11.71 10.35
C GLN A 155 24.70 11.17 11.59
N PRO A 156 25.09 10.00 12.14
CA PRO A 156 25.98 9.00 11.52
C PRO A 156 25.36 8.48 10.21
N GLU A 157 26.22 8.03 9.29
CA GLU A 157 25.76 7.42 8.04
C GLU A 157 24.97 6.16 8.36
N GLN A 158 23.65 6.25 8.22
CA GLN A 158 22.71 5.17 8.49
C GLN A 158 21.59 5.25 7.47
N VAL A 159 21.14 4.09 7.01
CA VAL A 159 20.05 3.97 6.04
C VAL A 159 18.93 3.15 6.65
N TRP A 160 17.71 3.68 6.57
CA TRP A 160 16.49 2.95 6.88
C TRP A 160 15.80 2.59 5.57
N THR A 161 15.35 1.35 5.45
CA THR A 161 14.76 0.83 4.23
C THR A 161 13.36 0.26 4.49
N ALA A 162 12.41 0.57 3.62
CA ALA A 162 11.08 -0.04 3.62
C ALA A 162 10.59 -0.26 2.19
N GLU A 163 9.60 -1.13 2.04
CA GLU A 163 8.86 -1.30 0.79
C GLU A 163 7.45 -0.73 0.97
N SER A 164 6.96 0.03 -0.01
CA SER A 164 5.59 0.52 0.03
C SER A 164 4.59 -0.60 -0.27
N ASN A 165 3.45 -0.62 0.41
CA ASN A 165 2.34 -1.51 0.03
C ASN A 165 1.66 -1.08 -1.29
N ALA A 166 0.65 -1.83 -1.72
CA ALA A 166 -0.09 -1.57 -2.95
C ALA A 166 -0.78 -0.19 -3.03
N GLN A 167 -0.92 0.53 -1.90
CA GLN A 167 -1.44 1.90 -1.86
C GLN A 167 -0.32 2.95 -1.82
N GLY A 168 0.95 2.57 -1.96
CA GLY A 168 2.08 3.51 -1.88
C GLY A 168 2.43 3.95 -0.46
N ARG A 169 1.89 3.28 0.57
CA ARG A 169 2.17 3.60 1.97
C ARG A 169 3.34 2.81 2.52
N PHE A 170 4.16 3.44 3.35
CA PHE A 170 5.33 2.86 3.99
C PHE A 170 5.51 3.36 5.42
N HIS A 171 6.36 2.68 6.17
CA HIS A 171 6.63 2.97 7.57
C HIS A 171 8.10 2.78 7.90
N LEU A 172 8.68 3.72 8.65
CA LEU A 172 10.08 3.70 9.11
C LEU A 172 10.13 4.03 10.60
N ASP A 173 10.85 3.22 11.37
CA ASP A 173 10.93 3.32 12.82
C ASP A 173 12.34 3.59 13.34
N GLY A 174 12.42 4.00 14.61
CA GLY A 174 13.69 4.10 15.33
C GLY A 174 14.59 5.21 14.80
N LEU A 175 14.00 6.29 14.30
CA LEU A 175 14.71 7.40 13.71
C LEU A 175 15.25 8.33 14.80
N GLY A 176 16.49 8.78 14.62
CA GLY A 176 17.06 9.86 15.41
C GLY A 176 16.48 11.22 15.04
N LEU A 177 16.94 12.25 15.74
CA LEU A 177 16.78 13.64 15.28
C LEU A 177 17.93 13.98 14.34
N GLY A 178 17.67 14.74 13.28
CA GLY A 178 18.72 15.08 12.33
C GLY A 178 18.19 15.46 10.95
N SER A 179 19.12 15.52 10.00
CA SER A 179 18.84 15.76 8.58
C SER A 179 18.93 14.46 7.80
N TYR A 180 17.97 14.27 6.91
CA TYR A 180 17.80 13.05 6.14
C TYR A 180 17.51 13.34 4.68
N ASP A 181 17.96 12.47 3.79
CA ASP A 181 17.52 12.42 2.40
C ASP A 181 16.63 11.20 2.20
N LEU A 182 15.47 11.38 1.57
CA LEU A 182 14.59 10.28 1.20
C LEU A 182 14.75 9.99 -0.30
N VAL A 183 15.02 8.73 -0.62
CA VAL A 183 15.04 8.21 -1.99
C VAL A 183 13.88 7.24 -2.15
N ILE A 184 13.10 7.43 -3.21
CA ILE A 184 11.97 6.58 -3.58
C ILE A 184 12.26 6.00 -4.96
N THR A 185 12.40 4.68 -5.03
CA THR A 185 12.77 3.96 -6.24
C THR A 185 11.62 3.04 -6.67
N PRO A 186 10.91 3.36 -7.77
CA PRO A 186 9.92 2.45 -8.33
C PRO A 186 10.58 1.25 -9.01
N ALA A 187 9.81 0.18 -9.24
CA ALA A 187 10.27 -0.98 -10.00
C ALA A 187 10.65 -0.62 -11.45
N THR A 188 10.00 0.40 -12.01
CA THR A 188 10.24 0.93 -13.36
C THR A 188 10.16 2.46 -13.33
N GLY A 189 11.01 3.14 -14.09
CA GLY A 189 10.99 4.60 -14.18
C GLY A 189 12.06 5.30 -13.32
N PRO A 190 12.02 6.64 -13.25
CA PRO A 190 13.00 7.43 -12.51
C PRO A 190 12.79 7.32 -11.00
N SER A 191 13.90 7.37 -10.24
CA SER A 191 13.84 7.57 -8.80
C SER A 191 13.52 9.03 -8.46
N LEU A 192 12.92 9.21 -7.29
CA LEU A 192 12.63 10.52 -6.72
C LEU A 192 13.47 10.71 -5.47
N ARG A 193 13.95 11.94 -5.27
CA ARG A 193 14.66 12.32 -4.06
C ARG A 193 14.05 13.54 -3.40
N ILE A 194 13.91 13.47 -2.08
CA ILE A 194 13.69 14.62 -1.21
C ILE A 194 14.99 14.84 -0.43
N GLU A 195 15.58 16.02 -0.56
CA GLU A 195 16.81 16.36 0.13
C GLU A 195 16.52 17.20 1.39
N GLY A 196 17.31 17.00 2.45
CA GLY A 196 17.31 17.87 3.63
C GLY A 196 16.02 17.82 4.47
N ILE A 197 15.40 16.66 4.61
CA ILE A 197 14.29 16.45 5.56
C ILE A 197 14.82 16.60 6.97
N HIS A 198 14.38 17.63 7.69
CA HIS A 198 14.80 17.87 9.06
C HIS A 198 13.81 17.28 10.07
N ILE A 199 14.25 16.24 10.78
CA ILE A 199 13.49 15.54 11.82
C ILE A 199 13.87 16.09 13.19
N THR A 200 12.87 16.65 13.89
CA THR A 200 12.98 17.26 15.23
C THR A 200 12.08 16.60 16.24
#